data_AF-A0A7W1SIK7-F1
#
_entry.id   AF-A0A7W1SIK7-F1
#
_cell.length_a   1.000
_cell.length_b   1.000
_cell.length_c   1.000
_cell.angle_alpha   90.00
_cell.angle_beta   90.00
_cell.angle_gamma   90.00
#
_symmetry.space_group_name_H-M   'P 1'
#
loop_
_entity.id
_entity.type
_entity.pdbx_description
1 polymer ?
#
loop_
_entity_poly.entity_id
_entity_poly.type
_entity_poly.pdbx_seq_one_letter_code
_entity_poly.pdbx_strand_id
1 'polypeptide(L)'
;MCIALVLVAASCASPRANPDSVRLRNECRLAAQVLATGKPAPHRAEALALLPVCGSIAIPAMQHLWSLDTLPRHELDALAFASKTSLSDAVLRTLVQVAESHTRPSRIRATALSVLVSVAFPDRDITPDELTTELPAGRRLIVPYRSHPYGQYGRRDLTVAPAGELAALVTRLEQDPKPEIRRAARTLVDGALELRPGK
;
A
#
# COMPACT_ATOMS: atom_id res chain seq x y z
N MET A 1 -45.49 -24.27 -35.69
CA MET A 1 -45.42 -24.24 -34.21
C MET A 1 -43.95 -24.04 -33.86
N CYS A 2 -43.55 -22.81 -33.51
CA CYS A 2 -42.14 -22.45 -33.28
C CYS A 2 -41.76 -22.74 -31.82
N ILE A 3 -40.80 -23.64 -31.61
CA ILE A 3 -40.19 -23.86 -30.29
C ILE A 3 -39.06 -22.84 -30.17
N ALA A 4 -39.30 -21.76 -29.43
CA ALA A 4 -38.27 -20.80 -29.07
C ALA A 4 -37.37 -21.41 -28.00
N LEU A 5 -36.13 -21.71 -28.38
CA LEU A 5 -35.07 -22.18 -27.49
C LEU A 5 -34.53 -20.97 -26.70
N VAL A 6 -34.98 -20.81 -25.45
CA VAL A 6 -34.46 -19.78 -24.54
C VAL A 6 -33.10 -20.24 -24.03
N LEU A 7 -32.02 -19.72 -24.62
CA LEU A 7 -30.68 -19.80 -24.03
C LEU A 7 -30.68 -18.97 -22.75
N VAL A 8 -30.83 -19.66 -21.61
CA VAL A 8 -30.47 -19.10 -20.31
C VAL A 8 -28.96 -18.93 -20.31
N ALA A 9 -28.52 -17.68 -20.50
CA ALA A 9 -27.15 -17.28 -20.24
C ALA A 9 -26.87 -17.55 -18.76
N ALA A 10 -26.24 -18.70 -18.48
CA ALA A 10 -25.61 -18.97 -17.20
C ALA A 10 -24.45 -17.98 -17.07
N SER A 11 -24.76 -16.78 -16.57
CA SER A 11 -23.77 -15.84 -16.07
C SER A 11 -22.86 -16.63 -15.13
N CYS A 12 -21.62 -16.86 -15.56
CA CYS A 12 -20.54 -17.33 -14.73
C CYS A 12 -20.26 -16.24 -13.68
N ALA A 13 -21.12 -16.15 -12.68
CA ALA A 13 -20.81 -15.49 -11.44
C ALA A 13 -19.74 -16.37 -10.78
N SER A 14 -18.48 -16.02 -10.98
CA SER A 14 -17.38 -16.57 -10.20
C SER A 14 -17.81 -16.52 -8.73
N PRO A 15 -17.91 -17.66 -8.02
CA PRO A 15 -18.25 -17.63 -6.61
C PRO A 15 -17.23 -16.74 -5.94
N ARG A 16 -17.67 -15.62 -5.37
CA ARG A 16 -16.83 -14.77 -4.52
C ARG A 16 -16.21 -15.70 -3.50
N ALA A 17 -14.90 -15.89 -3.57
CA ALA A 17 -14.18 -16.76 -2.65
C ALA A 17 -14.63 -16.39 -1.24
N ASN A 18 -15.19 -17.35 -0.50
CA ASN A 18 -15.53 -17.11 0.88
C ASN A 18 -14.22 -16.72 1.59
N PRO A 19 -14.09 -15.48 2.10
CA PRO A 19 -12.86 -15.01 2.74
C PRO A 19 -12.48 -15.87 3.95
N ASP A 20 -13.41 -16.67 4.47
CA ASP A 20 -13.20 -17.62 5.57
C ASP A 20 -13.08 -19.08 5.13
N SER A 21 -12.84 -19.36 3.84
CA SER A 21 -12.62 -20.72 3.39
C SER A 21 -11.29 -21.29 3.93
N VAL A 22 -11.30 -22.56 4.33
CA VAL A 22 -10.07 -23.30 4.72
C VAL A 22 -9.04 -23.23 3.60
N ARG A 23 -9.50 -23.26 2.34
CA ARG A 23 -8.66 -23.13 1.15
C ARG A 23 -7.89 -21.80 1.13
N LEU A 24 -8.58 -20.66 1.25
CA LEU A 24 -7.92 -19.35 1.23
C LEU A 24 -6.93 -19.21 2.39
N ARG A 25 -7.28 -19.69 3.59
CA ARG A 25 -6.33 -19.69 4.73
C ARG A 25 -5.06 -20.49 4.43
N ASN A 26 -5.16 -21.62 3.77
CA ASN A 26 -4.00 -22.45 3.40
C ASN A 26 -3.18 -21.80 2.27
N GLU A 27 -3.84 -21.24 1.26
CA GLU A 27 -3.18 -20.46 0.20
C GLU A 27 -2.41 -19.27 0.78
N CYS A 28 -3.00 -18.55 1.75
CA CYS A 28 -2.36 -17.44 2.44
C CYS A 28 -1.15 -17.85 3.29
N ARG A 29 -1.24 -18.99 3.99
CA ARG A 29 -0.09 -19.54 4.74
C ARG A 29 1.05 -19.94 3.80
N LEU A 30 0.72 -20.58 2.69
CA LEU A 30 1.70 -20.95 1.67
C LEU A 30 2.35 -19.70 1.06
N ALA A 31 1.55 -18.70 0.68
CA ALA A 31 2.05 -17.44 0.18
C ALA A 31 3.00 -16.75 1.18
N ALA A 32 2.63 -16.68 2.47
CA ALA A 32 3.48 -16.13 3.50
C ALA A 32 4.82 -16.88 3.62
N GLN A 33 4.81 -18.22 3.53
CA GLN A 33 6.02 -19.04 3.54
C GLN A 33 6.90 -18.78 2.30
N VAL A 34 6.31 -18.68 1.11
CA VAL A 34 7.05 -18.37 -0.12
C VAL A 34 7.71 -17.01 -0.03
N LEU A 35 7.02 -16.01 0.51
CA LEU A 35 7.55 -14.65 0.64
C LEU A 35 8.64 -14.54 1.71
N ALA A 36 8.52 -15.31 2.80
CA ALA A 36 9.51 -15.34 3.87
C ALA A 36 10.80 -16.09 3.47
N THR A 37 10.68 -17.16 2.68
CA THR A 37 11.82 -18.04 2.35
C THR A 37 12.38 -17.81 0.95
N GLY A 38 11.63 -17.13 0.09
CA GLY A 38 11.92 -17.04 -1.35
C GLY A 38 11.71 -18.35 -2.12
N LYS A 39 11.14 -19.40 -1.49
CA LYS A 39 11.01 -20.74 -2.08
C LYS A 39 9.57 -21.26 -2.05
N PRO A 40 9.09 -21.90 -3.13
CA PRO A 40 9.71 -21.97 -4.46
C PRO A 40 9.66 -20.63 -5.22
N ALA A 41 10.77 -20.24 -5.84
CA ALA A 41 10.90 -18.94 -6.53
C ALA A 41 9.84 -18.67 -7.62
N PRO A 42 9.40 -19.65 -8.44
CA PRO A 42 8.36 -19.43 -9.46
C PRO A 42 7.02 -18.94 -8.90
N HIS A 43 6.71 -19.22 -7.63
CA HIS A 43 5.44 -18.84 -7.01
C HIS A 43 5.50 -17.50 -6.28
N ARG A 44 6.63 -16.78 -6.33
CA ARG A 44 6.78 -15.52 -5.60
C ARG A 44 5.81 -14.44 -6.08
N ALA A 45 5.61 -14.29 -7.38
CA ALA A 45 4.68 -13.32 -7.94
C ALA A 45 3.22 -13.62 -7.57
N GLU A 46 2.84 -14.90 -7.61
CA GLU A 46 1.52 -15.39 -7.17
C GLU A 46 1.31 -15.14 -5.66
N ALA A 47 2.33 -15.43 -4.85
CA ALA A 47 2.29 -15.19 -3.42
C ALA A 47 2.11 -13.70 -3.07
N LEU A 48 2.79 -12.79 -3.80
CA LEU A 48 2.59 -11.35 -3.66
C LEU A 48 1.15 -10.92 -4.00
N ALA A 49 0.57 -11.49 -5.06
CA ALA A 49 -0.79 -11.17 -5.51
C ALA A 49 -1.87 -11.60 -4.50
N LEU A 50 -1.58 -12.57 -3.62
CA LEU A 50 -2.49 -13.04 -2.58
C LEU A 50 -2.51 -12.15 -1.32
N LEU A 51 -1.44 -11.38 -1.05
CA LEU A 51 -1.35 -10.57 0.18
C LEU A 51 -2.58 -9.70 0.48
N PRO A 52 -3.18 -8.98 -0.50
CA PRO A 52 -4.32 -8.10 -0.26
C PRO A 52 -5.56 -8.79 0.32
N VAL A 53 -5.71 -10.10 0.10
CA VAL A 53 -6.89 -10.88 0.53
C VAL A 53 -6.61 -11.77 1.74
N CYS A 54 -5.38 -11.77 2.25
CA CYS A 54 -4.95 -12.66 3.32
C CYS A 54 -5.12 -12.07 4.74
N GLY A 55 -5.50 -10.80 4.86
CA GLY A 55 -5.75 -10.15 6.14
C GLY A 55 -4.57 -10.27 7.09
N SER A 56 -4.83 -10.70 8.34
CA SER A 56 -3.78 -10.80 9.37
C SER A 56 -2.68 -11.82 9.06
N ILE A 57 -2.94 -12.84 8.24
CA ILE A 57 -1.95 -13.85 7.84
C ILE A 57 -0.81 -13.20 7.03
N ALA A 58 -1.11 -12.14 6.27
CA ALA A 58 -0.13 -11.44 5.44
C ALA A 58 0.82 -10.53 6.23
N ILE A 59 0.44 -10.10 7.45
CA ILE A 59 1.17 -9.06 8.20
C ILE A 59 2.67 -9.41 8.37
N PRO A 60 3.06 -10.60 8.86
CA PRO A 60 4.48 -10.92 9.06
C PRO A 60 5.27 -10.92 7.73
N ALA A 61 4.66 -11.41 6.65
CA ALA A 61 5.28 -11.43 5.33
C ALA A 61 5.48 -10.01 4.78
N MET A 62 4.49 -9.13 4.96
CA MET A 62 4.60 -7.72 4.58
C MET A 62 5.69 -7.00 5.37
N GLN A 63 5.78 -7.23 6.68
CA GLN A 63 6.84 -6.66 7.52
C GLN A 63 8.23 -7.13 7.08
N HIS A 64 8.38 -8.43 6.76
CA HIS A 64 9.61 -8.98 6.22
C HIS A 64 9.99 -8.36 4.88
N LEU A 65 9.04 -8.25 3.93
CA LEU A 65 9.31 -7.65 2.63
C LEU A 65 9.71 -6.18 2.77
N TRP A 66 9.03 -5.43 3.64
CA TRP A 66 9.44 -4.07 3.98
C TRP A 66 10.80 -4.04 4.67
N SER A 67 11.24 -5.09 5.37
CA SER A 67 12.57 -5.14 5.99
C SER A 67 13.71 -5.40 5.00
N LEU A 68 13.42 -5.73 3.73
CA LEU A 68 14.44 -5.92 2.69
C LEU A 68 15.00 -4.59 2.18
N ASP A 69 16.31 -4.54 1.95
CA ASP A 69 16.99 -3.35 1.39
C ASP A 69 16.83 -3.22 -0.12
N THR A 70 16.47 -4.31 -0.79
CA THR A 70 16.26 -4.33 -2.24
C THR A 70 15.02 -5.14 -2.58
N LEU A 71 14.14 -4.54 -3.39
CA LEU A 71 13.01 -5.20 -4.02
C LEU A 71 12.95 -4.77 -5.49
N PRO A 72 12.68 -5.69 -6.43
CA PRO A 72 12.32 -5.32 -7.79
C PRO A 72 11.12 -4.37 -7.79
N ARG A 73 11.05 -3.47 -8.79
CA ARG A 73 9.97 -2.46 -8.86
C ARG A 73 8.58 -3.07 -8.73
N HIS A 74 8.31 -4.11 -9.52
CA HIS A 74 7.00 -4.76 -9.55
C HIS A 74 6.63 -5.40 -8.20
N GLU A 75 7.61 -5.92 -7.45
CA GLU A 75 7.36 -6.46 -6.12
C GLU A 75 7.09 -5.36 -5.10
N LEU A 76 7.81 -4.24 -5.20
CA LEU A 76 7.60 -3.08 -4.35
C LEU A 76 6.22 -2.45 -4.60
N ASP A 77 5.79 -2.38 -5.86
CA ASP A 77 4.45 -1.90 -6.25
C ASP A 77 3.35 -2.84 -5.69
N ALA A 78 3.55 -4.16 -5.80
CA ALA A 78 2.64 -5.16 -5.23
C ALA A 78 2.58 -5.09 -3.69
N LEU A 79 3.72 -4.91 -3.02
CA LEU A 79 3.80 -4.73 -1.58
C LEU A 79 3.11 -3.44 -1.12
N ALA A 80 3.31 -2.35 -1.85
CA ALA A 80 2.63 -1.08 -1.59
C ALA A 80 1.11 -1.24 -1.71
N PHE A 81 0.66 -1.92 -2.76
CA PHE A 81 -0.74 -2.25 -2.96
C PHE A 81 -1.32 -3.09 -1.81
N ALA A 82 -0.64 -4.16 -1.41
CA ALA A 82 -1.03 -4.98 -0.27
C ALA A 82 -1.07 -4.17 1.04
N SER A 83 -0.14 -3.25 1.24
CA SER A 83 -0.06 -2.40 2.44
C SER A 83 -1.21 -1.39 2.53
N LYS A 84 -1.70 -0.89 1.40
CA LYS A 84 -2.90 -0.03 1.34
C LYS A 84 -4.18 -0.79 1.67
N THR A 85 -4.23 -2.09 1.38
CA THR A 85 -5.44 -2.93 1.43
C THR A 85 -5.55 -3.84 2.66
N SER A 86 -4.43 -4.14 3.33
CA SER A 86 -4.34 -5.00 4.51
C SER A 86 -3.54 -4.29 5.61
N LEU A 87 -4.01 -3.09 5.97
CA LEU A 87 -3.33 -2.27 6.95
C LEU A 87 -3.61 -2.75 8.38
N SER A 88 -2.57 -2.72 9.21
CA SER A 88 -2.64 -2.90 10.66
C SER A 88 -1.68 -1.94 11.34
N ASP A 89 -1.77 -1.76 12.66
CA ASP A 89 -0.81 -0.94 13.41
C ASP A 89 0.64 -1.41 13.22
N ALA A 90 0.84 -2.72 13.09
CA ALA A 90 2.17 -3.29 12.85
C ALA A 90 2.73 -2.90 11.48
N VAL A 91 1.90 -2.96 10.43
CA VAL A 91 2.27 -2.51 9.08
C VAL A 91 2.49 -1.00 9.07
N LEU A 92 1.61 -0.22 9.71
CA LEU A 92 1.73 1.23 9.79
C LEU A 92 3.05 1.66 10.46
N ARG A 93 3.38 1.10 11.63
CA ARG A 93 4.67 1.36 12.30
C ARG A 93 5.86 0.97 11.45
N THR A 94 5.78 -0.16 10.76
CA THR A 94 6.84 -0.62 9.84
C THR A 94 7.04 0.40 8.72
N LEU A 95 5.97 0.88 8.09
CA LEU A 95 6.04 1.89 7.02
C LEU A 95 6.65 3.21 7.51
N VAL A 96 6.29 3.67 8.71
CA VAL A 96 6.91 4.85 9.33
C VAL A 96 8.42 4.64 9.51
N GLN A 97 8.84 3.51 10.11
CA GLN A 97 10.25 3.18 10.29
C GLN A 97 11.01 3.09 8.96
N VAL A 98 10.40 2.49 7.93
CA VAL A 98 10.98 2.43 6.58
C VAL A 98 11.16 3.84 6.01
N ALA A 99 10.14 4.69 6.10
CA ALA A 99 10.18 6.04 5.58
C ALA A 99 11.26 6.89 6.28
N GLU A 100 11.46 6.71 7.59
CA GLU A 100 12.45 7.44 8.40
C GLU A 100 13.89 6.97 8.25
N SER A 101 14.11 5.74 7.82
CA SER A 101 15.45 5.15 7.84
C SER A 101 16.39 5.79 6.82
N HIS A 102 17.31 6.64 7.28
CA HIS A 102 18.26 7.37 6.43
C HIS A 102 19.19 6.45 5.61
N THR A 103 19.45 5.23 6.09
CA THR A 103 20.32 4.25 5.42
C THR A 103 19.63 3.57 4.24
N ARG A 104 18.30 3.64 4.14
CA ARG A 104 17.55 2.91 3.12
C ARG A 104 17.47 3.59 1.77
N PRO A 105 17.36 2.84 0.66
CA PRO A 105 17.18 3.42 -0.67
C PRO A 105 15.95 4.33 -0.76
N SER A 106 16.12 5.50 -1.37
CA SER A 106 15.08 6.54 -1.40
C SER A 106 13.80 6.08 -2.07
N ARG A 107 13.90 5.18 -3.06
CA ARG A 107 12.72 4.55 -3.69
C ARG A 107 11.86 3.79 -2.68
N ILE A 108 12.47 2.98 -1.82
CA ILE A 108 11.75 2.18 -0.82
C ILE A 108 11.11 3.13 0.20
N ARG A 109 11.85 4.15 0.65
CA ARG A 109 11.36 5.16 1.58
C ARG A 109 10.19 5.97 1.00
N ALA A 110 10.32 6.47 -0.23
CA ALA A 110 9.26 7.19 -0.93
C ALA A 110 8.04 6.31 -1.21
N THR A 111 8.24 5.01 -1.45
CA THR A 111 7.14 4.07 -1.61
C THR A 111 6.40 3.85 -0.30
N ALA A 112 7.11 3.66 0.82
CA ALA A 112 6.47 3.61 2.13
C ALA A 112 5.69 4.89 2.44
N LEU A 113 6.28 6.06 2.14
CA LEU A 113 5.61 7.35 2.31
C LEU A 113 4.35 7.47 1.45
N SER A 114 4.37 7.00 0.19
CA SER A 114 3.19 6.98 -0.68
C SER A 114 2.04 6.13 -0.12
N VAL A 115 2.37 5.00 0.50
CA VAL A 115 1.37 4.15 1.17
C VAL A 115 0.78 4.89 2.37
N LEU A 116 1.63 5.51 3.20
CA LEU A 116 1.17 6.29 4.37
C LEU A 116 0.21 7.41 3.96
N VAL A 117 0.50 8.10 2.85
CA VAL A 117 -0.37 9.15 2.31
C VAL A 117 -1.72 8.57 1.88
N SER A 118 -1.74 7.52 1.06
CA SER A 118 -3.00 6.88 0.62
C SER A 118 -3.82 6.34 1.78
N VAL A 119 -3.18 5.92 2.86
CA VAL A 119 -3.87 5.48 4.07
C VAL A 119 -4.45 6.66 4.83
N ALA A 120 -3.68 7.74 5.02
CA ALA A 120 -4.15 8.94 5.72
C ALA A 120 -5.26 9.66 4.94
N PHE A 121 -5.18 9.65 3.61
CA PHE A 121 -6.09 10.33 2.67
C PHE A 121 -6.58 9.33 1.61
N PRO A 122 -7.61 8.52 1.93
CA PRO A 122 -8.08 7.45 1.04
C PRO A 122 -8.58 7.90 -0.34
N ASP A 123 -8.84 9.20 -0.50
CA ASP A 123 -9.22 9.86 -1.76
C ASP A 123 -8.02 10.25 -2.63
N ARG A 124 -6.80 10.08 -2.12
CA ARG A 124 -5.54 10.50 -2.76
C ARG A 124 -4.66 9.29 -3.07
N ASP A 125 -4.36 9.11 -4.35
CA ASP A 125 -3.22 8.29 -4.78
C ASP A 125 -2.08 9.22 -5.15
N ILE A 126 -0.97 9.12 -4.42
CA ILE A 126 0.28 9.75 -4.85
C ILE A 126 1.26 8.61 -5.09
N THR A 127 1.92 8.62 -6.23
CA THR A 127 3.00 7.69 -6.55
C THR A 127 4.32 8.14 -5.91
N PRO A 128 5.28 7.23 -5.71
CA PRO A 128 6.60 7.59 -5.20
C PRO A 128 7.33 8.60 -6.11
N ASP A 129 7.11 8.48 -7.42
CA ASP A 129 7.71 9.34 -8.43
C ASP A 129 7.09 10.75 -8.36
N GLU A 130 5.76 10.88 -8.17
CA GLU A 130 5.09 12.18 -7.95
C GLU A 130 5.57 12.87 -6.67
N LEU A 131 5.81 12.13 -5.58
CA LEU A 131 6.34 12.69 -4.33
C LEU A 131 7.74 13.27 -4.52
N THR A 132 8.60 12.58 -5.27
CA THR A 132 10.03 12.90 -5.37
C THR A 132 10.38 13.77 -6.57
N THR A 133 9.42 14.06 -7.45
CA THR A 133 9.61 14.94 -8.61
C THR A 133 9.81 16.40 -8.19
N GLU A 134 10.72 17.11 -8.87
CA GLU A 134 10.84 18.57 -8.70
C GLU A 134 9.63 19.28 -9.27
N LEU A 135 8.99 20.10 -8.45
CA LEU A 135 8.00 21.05 -8.93
C LEU A 135 8.70 22.38 -9.23
N PRO A 136 8.39 23.05 -10.35
CA PRO A 136 8.83 24.42 -10.58
C PRO A 136 8.37 25.35 -9.45
N ALA A 137 9.12 26.43 -9.21
CA ALA A 137 8.75 27.43 -8.20
C ALA A 137 7.31 27.92 -8.41
N GLY A 138 6.51 27.91 -7.34
CA GLY A 138 5.11 28.32 -7.36
C GLY A 138 4.12 27.29 -7.93
N ARG A 139 4.58 26.11 -8.36
CA ARG A 139 3.70 24.99 -8.74
C ARG A 139 3.40 24.11 -7.53
N ARG A 140 2.15 23.65 -7.43
CA ARG A 140 1.71 22.64 -6.47
C ARG A 140 1.42 21.33 -7.19
N LEU A 141 1.66 20.21 -6.51
CA LEU A 141 1.19 18.91 -7.00
C LEU A 141 -0.33 18.86 -6.84
N ILE A 142 -1.06 18.85 -7.95
CA ILE A 142 -2.50 18.58 -7.92
C ILE A 142 -2.66 17.08 -8.03
N VAL A 143 -2.90 16.43 -6.88
CA VAL A 143 -3.18 15.00 -6.85
C VAL A 143 -4.64 14.79 -7.25
N PRO A 144 -4.91 14.17 -8.42
CA PRO A 144 -6.28 13.93 -8.85
C PRO A 144 -6.99 13.06 -7.82
N TYR A 145 -8.24 13.41 -7.51
CA TYR A 145 -9.11 12.54 -6.74
C TYR A 145 -9.24 11.22 -7.48
N ARG A 146 -8.79 10.13 -6.87
CA ARG A 146 -9.03 8.78 -7.39
C ARG A 146 -9.86 8.07 -6.34
N SER A 147 -11.12 7.81 -6.69
CA SER A 147 -11.94 6.89 -5.90
C SER A 147 -11.23 5.54 -5.92
N HIS A 148 -10.53 5.19 -4.84
CA HIS A 148 -9.91 3.89 -4.76
C HIS A 148 -10.96 2.83 -4.45
N PRO A 149 -11.18 1.85 -5.33
CA PRO A 149 -12.21 0.83 -5.15
C PRO A 149 -11.83 -0.21 -4.09
N TYR A 150 -10.73 -0.02 -3.35
CA TYR A 150 -10.19 -1.05 -2.49
C TYR A 150 -11.00 -1.15 -1.20
N GLY A 151 -11.66 -2.30 -1.03
CA GLY A 151 -12.30 -2.68 0.21
C GLY A 151 -11.32 -2.50 1.37
N GLN A 152 -11.71 -1.68 2.34
CA GLN A 152 -10.90 -1.26 3.48
C GLN A 152 -10.71 -2.39 4.51
N TYR A 153 -10.26 -3.56 4.07
CA TYR A 153 -9.95 -4.65 4.99
C TYR A 153 -8.78 -4.20 5.91
N GLY A 154 -8.97 -4.27 7.23
CA GLY A 154 -7.95 -3.89 8.23
C GLY A 154 -7.98 -2.45 8.76
N ARG A 155 -8.65 -1.48 8.10
CA ARG A 155 -8.79 -0.12 8.67
C ARG A 155 -9.68 -0.05 9.91
N ARG A 156 -10.48 -1.09 10.17
CA ARG A 156 -11.45 -1.11 11.28
C ARG A 156 -10.81 -1.17 12.67
N ASP A 157 -9.54 -1.57 12.77
CA ASP A 157 -8.89 -1.86 14.06
C ASP A 157 -7.60 -1.07 14.30
N LEU A 158 -7.38 0.07 13.60
CA LEU A 158 -6.22 0.91 13.87
C LEU A 158 -6.36 1.61 15.22
N THR A 159 -5.34 1.46 16.08
CA THR A 159 -5.31 2.17 17.37
C THR A 159 -4.75 3.58 17.27
N VAL A 160 -4.06 3.90 16.18
CA VAL A 160 -3.48 5.22 15.90
C VAL A 160 -4.07 5.84 14.65
N ALA A 161 -4.25 7.16 14.66
CA ALA A 161 -4.75 7.91 13.51
C ALA A 161 -3.64 8.09 12.45
N PRO A 162 -3.75 7.50 11.25
CA PRO A 162 -2.66 7.56 10.26
C PRO A 162 -2.28 8.97 9.82
N ALA A 163 -3.25 9.90 9.79
CA ALA A 163 -2.98 11.29 9.45
C ALA A 163 -2.09 12.01 10.46
N GLY A 164 -2.25 11.71 11.76
CA GLY A 164 -1.40 12.27 12.82
C GLY A 164 0.05 11.74 12.74
N GLU A 165 0.19 10.42 12.53
CA GLU A 165 1.49 9.79 12.32
C GLU A 165 2.21 10.34 11.08
N LEU A 166 1.48 10.51 9.97
CA LEU A 166 2.03 11.08 8.75
C LEU A 166 2.47 12.54 8.94
N ALA A 167 1.67 13.37 9.62
CA ALA A 167 2.03 14.76 9.88
C ALA A 167 3.32 14.85 10.71
N ALA A 168 3.43 14.05 11.78
CA ALA A 168 4.63 14.02 12.62
C ALA A 168 5.86 13.52 11.85
N LEU A 169 5.69 12.49 11.01
CA LEU A 169 6.73 11.98 10.12
C LEU A 169 7.22 13.04 9.13
N VAL A 170 6.30 13.72 8.44
CA VAL A 170 6.64 14.73 7.43
C VAL A 170 7.51 15.84 8.03
N THR A 171 7.18 16.34 9.23
CA THR A 171 8.02 17.33 9.94
C THR A 171 9.45 16.83 10.15
N ARG A 172 9.65 15.56 10.50
CA ARG A 172 11.00 14.98 10.66
C ARG A 172 11.74 14.87 9.32
N LEU A 173 11.03 14.51 8.26
CA LEU A 173 11.61 14.31 6.92
C LEU A 173 12.01 15.61 6.21
N GLU A 174 11.56 16.79 6.67
CA GLU A 174 12.02 18.07 6.12
C GLU A 174 13.53 18.28 6.26
N GLN A 175 14.15 17.65 7.27
CA GLN A 175 15.58 17.71 7.57
C GLN A 175 16.34 16.48 7.07
N ASP A 176 15.71 15.58 6.31
CA ASP A 176 16.32 14.33 5.85
C ASP A 176 17.63 14.58 5.09
N PRO A 177 18.69 13.76 5.23
CA PRO A 177 19.92 13.95 4.45
C PRO A 177 19.71 13.80 2.93
N LYS A 178 18.71 13.05 2.48
CA LYS A 178 18.45 12.80 1.06
C LYS A 178 17.54 13.87 0.46
N PRO A 179 17.99 14.63 -0.55
CA PRO A 179 17.22 15.74 -1.12
C PRO A 179 15.86 15.33 -1.67
N GLU A 180 15.76 14.12 -2.25
CA GLU A 180 14.52 13.55 -2.77
C GLU A 180 13.49 13.25 -1.67
N ILE A 181 13.93 12.89 -0.45
CA ILE A 181 13.02 12.65 0.68
C ILE A 181 12.58 13.97 1.31
N ARG A 182 13.48 14.95 1.46
CA ARG A 182 13.08 16.32 1.84
C ARG A 182 12.07 16.91 0.87
N ARG A 183 12.25 16.64 -0.42
CA ARG A 183 11.33 17.07 -1.46
C ARG A 183 9.97 16.40 -1.32
N ALA A 184 9.94 15.08 -1.11
CA ALA A 184 8.69 14.37 -0.83
C ALA A 184 7.95 14.96 0.38
N ALA A 185 8.67 15.27 1.47
CA ALA A 185 8.09 15.93 2.63
C ALA A 185 7.47 17.29 2.28
N ARG A 186 8.22 18.15 1.56
CA ARG A 186 7.72 19.46 1.10
C ARG A 186 6.53 19.35 0.15
N THR A 187 6.55 18.42 -0.81
CA THR A 187 5.41 18.16 -1.72
C THR A 187 4.15 17.86 -0.93
N LEU A 188 4.28 17.12 0.17
CA LEU A 188 3.17 16.83 1.06
C LEU A 188 2.68 18.09 1.79
N VAL A 189 3.58 18.86 2.41
CA VAL A 189 3.25 20.12 3.10
C VAL A 189 2.61 21.16 2.17
N ASP A 190 3.18 21.36 0.98
CA ASP A 190 2.84 22.46 0.08
C ASP A 190 1.70 22.16 -0.91
N GLY A 191 1.48 20.88 -1.23
CA GLY A 191 0.68 20.47 -2.39
C GLY A 191 -0.46 19.49 -2.11
N ALA A 192 -0.26 18.52 -1.22
CA ALA A 192 -1.20 17.41 -1.05
C ALA A 192 -2.00 17.46 0.25
N LEU A 193 -1.47 18.14 1.26
CA LEU A 193 -1.97 18.11 2.62
C LEU A 193 -2.29 19.54 3.08
N GLU A 194 -3.42 20.10 2.64
CA GLU A 194 -4.12 21.04 3.52
C GLU A 194 -4.60 20.25 4.75
N LEU A 195 -3.67 19.86 5.62
CA LEU A 195 -3.90 19.30 6.96
C LEU A 195 -4.45 20.43 7.83
N ARG A 196 -5.63 20.95 7.48
CA ARG A 196 -6.43 21.67 8.46
C ARG A 196 -7.08 20.61 9.34
N PRO A 197 -6.70 20.49 10.64
CA PRO A 197 -7.59 19.82 11.58
C PRO A 197 -8.95 20.50 11.46
N GLY A 198 -10.01 19.68 11.41
CA GLY A 198 -11.36 20.13 11.14
C GLY A 198 -11.78 21.32 12.00
N LYS A 199 -12.55 22.21 11.36
CA LYS A 199 -13.54 23.01 12.08
C LYS A 199 -14.66 22.08 12.56
#